data_AF-A0A5E6XVN9-F1
#
_entry.id   AF-A0A5E6XVN9-F1
#
_cell.length_a   1.000
_cell.length_b   1.000
_cell.length_c   1.000
_cell.angle_alpha   90.00
_cell.angle_beta   90.00
_cell.angle_gamma   90.00
#
_symmetry.space_group_name_H-M   'P 1'
#
loop_
_entity.id
_entity.type
_entity.pdbx_description
1 polymer ?
#
loop_
_entity_poly.entity_id
_entity_poly.type
_entity_poly.pdbx_seq_one_letter_code
_entity_poly.pdbx_strand_id
1 'polypeptide(L)'
;MKGFSALTVIGIADGLIHWQIFFVLCTAAELTQAASNFAAFCVAAMFSFYVNMLYTFDSRTSVLGYLLFIVVMGALSFAIGSIADTRDLPGLLTVAVFTLLNLLLGYSFFRFVLFRRQRL
;
A
#
# COMPACT_ATOMS: atom_id res chain seq x y z
N MET A 1 7.59 -21.59 6.28
CA MET A 1 8.19 -21.04 5.04
C MET A 1 7.20 -20.33 4.12
N LYS A 2 5.90 -20.65 4.13
CA LYS A 2 4.91 -20.11 3.18
C LYS A 2 4.54 -18.63 3.36
N GLY A 3 4.58 -18.08 4.59
CA GLY A 3 4.11 -16.71 4.85
C GLY A 3 5.07 -15.57 4.43
N PHE A 4 6.36 -15.67 4.74
CA PHE A 4 7.31 -14.55 4.49
C PHE A 4 7.62 -14.36 3.00
N SER A 5 7.79 -15.46 2.25
CA SER A 5 8.02 -15.39 0.81
C SER A 5 6.80 -14.83 0.07
N ALA A 6 5.59 -15.30 0.43
CA ALA A 6 4.35 -14.78 -0.15
C ALA A 6 4.15 -13.29 0.16
N LEU A 7 4.36 -12.87 1.42
CA LEU A 7 4.20 -11.46 1.82
C LEU A 7 5.15 -10.54 1.04
N THR A 8 6.41 -10.95 0.86
CA THR A 8 7.39 -10.19 0.07
C THR A 8 6.98 -10.09 -1.39
N VAL A 9 6.53 -11.20 -2.00
CA VAL A 9 6.08 -11.20 -3.40
C VAL A 9 4.84 -10.31 -3.59
N ILE A 10 3.88 -10.39 -2.67
CA ILE A 10 2.69 -9.53 -2.69
C ILE A 10 3.10 -8.06 -2.58
N GLY A 11 4.01 -7.72 -1.66
CA GLY A 11 4.49 -6.34 -1.49
C GLY A 11 5.26 -5.80 -2.69
N ILE A 12 6.05 -6.64 -3.39
CA ILE A 12 6.73 -6.24 -4.63
C ILE A 12 5.70 -5.98 -5.74
N ALA A 13 4.74 -6.89 -5.92
CA ALA A 13 3.69 -6.74 -6.92
C ALA A 13 2.81 -5.51 -6.64
N ASP A 14 2.44 -5.28 -5.38
CA ASP A 14 1.74 -4.08 -4.90
C ASP A 14 2.48 -2.80 -5.29
N GLY A 15 3.77 -2.71 -4.97
CA GLY A 15 4.61 -1.56 -5.31
C GLY A 15 4.70 -1.32 -6.83
N LEU A 16 4.85 -2.38 -7.62
CA LEU A 16 4.89 -2.26 -9.09
C LEU A 16 3.55 -1.76 -9.64
N ILE A 17 2.43 -2.31 -9.19
CA ILE A 17 1.08 -1.86 -9.59
C ILE A 17 0.89 -0.39 -9.21
N HIS A 18 1.25 -0.02 -7.98
CA HIS A 18 1.15 1.35 -7.50
C HIS A 18 1.93 2.32 -8.38
N TRP A 19 3.21 2.01 -8.67
CA TRP A 19 4.04 2.86 -9.52
C TRP A 19 3.47 3.00 -10.93
N GLN A 20 3.06 1.90 -11.56
CA GLN A 20 2.51 1.93 -12.92
C GLN A 20 1.24 2.79 -13.00
N ILE A 21 0.28 2.57 -12.09
CA ILE A 21 -0.97 3.35 -12.07
C ILE A 21 -0.68 4.82 -11.75
N PHE A 22 0.20 5.10 -10.78
CA PHE A 22 0.58 6.46 -10.45
C PHE A 22 1.13 7.22 -11.67
N PHE A 23 2.07 6.63 -12.39
CA PHE A 23 2.65 7.28 -13.57
C PHE A 23 1.62 7.50 -14.66
N VAL A 24 0.79 6.49 -15.00
CA VAL A 24 -0.26 6.65 -16.01
C VAL A 24 -1.23 7.78 -15.62
N LEU A 25 -1.67 7.83 -14.37
CA LEU A 25 -2.59 8.87 -13.90
C LEU A 25 -1.95 10.26 -13.88
N CYS A 26 -0.70 10.37 -13.45
CA CYS A 26 -0.03 11.65 -13.30
C CYS A 26 0.47 12.22 -14.64
N THR A 27 0.89 11.38 -15.60
CA THR A 27 1.51 11.83 -16.86
C THR A 27 0.59 11.74 -18.06
N ALA A 28 -0.23 10.69 -18.18
CA ALA A 28 -1.11 10.52 -19.34
C ALA A 28 -2.52 11.09 -19.10
N ALA A 29 -3.02 11.00 -17.86
CA ALA A 29 -4.31 11.57 -17.48
C ALA A 29 -4.19 12.95 -16.81
N GLU A 30 -2.97 13.46 -16.63
CA GLU A 30 -2.66 14.78 -16.06
C GLU A 30 -3.36 15.07 -14.72
N LEU A 31 -3.61 14.03 -13.91
CA LEU A 31 -4.16 14.21 -12.57
C LEU A 31 -3.10 14.73 -11.60
N THR A 32 -3.54 15.38 -10.53
CA THR A 32 -2.65 15.83 -9.46
C THR A 32 -1.94 14.65 -8.78
N GLN A 33 -0.81 14.91 -8.12
CA GLN A 33 -0.07 13.86 -7.42
C GLN A 33 -0.90 13.27 -6.27
N ALA A 34 -1.70 14.09 -5.58
CA ALA A 34 -2.64 13.63 -4.56
C ALA A 34 -3.66 12.62 -5.10
N ALA A 35 -4.35 12.97 -6.19
CA ALA A 35 -5.36 12.11 -6.80
C ALA A 35 -4.72 10.83 -7.38
N SER A 36 -3.60 10.98 -8.08
CA SER A 36 -2.85 9.86 -8.68
C SER A 36 -2.33 8.90 -7.62
N ASN A 37 -1.73 9.40 -6.54
CA ASN A 37 -1.17 8.56 -5.47
C ASN A 37 -2.27 7.82 -4.70
N PHE A 38 -3.39 8.49 -4.42
CA PHE A 38 -4.52 7.86 -3.75
C PHE A 38 -5.16 6.77 -4.61
N ALA A 39 -5.48 7.07 -5.87
CA ALA A 39 -6.10 6.09 -6.77
C ALA A 39 -5.18 4.90 -7.05
N ALA A 40 -3.88 5.14 -7.28
CA ALA A 40 -2.88 4.08 -7.43
C ALA A 40 -2.81 3.19 -6.19
N PHE A 41 -2.82 3.79 -4.99
CA PHE A 41 -2.84 3.04 -3.74
C PHE A 41 -4.10 2.20 -3.61
N CYS A 42 -5.29 2.72 -3.94
CA CYS A 42 -6.51 1.94 -3.88
C CYS A 42 -6.44 0.69 -4.77
N VAL A 43 -5.93 0.82 -6.00
CA VAL A 43 -5.77 -0.31 -6.92
C VAL A 43 -4.78 -1.34 -6.37
N ALA A 44 -3.62 -0.89 -5.91
CA ALA A 44 -2.60 -1.76 -5.32
C ALA A 44 -3.12 -2.46 -4.04
N ALA A 45 -3.75 -1.70 -3.13
CA ALA A 45 -4.32 -2.21 -1.90
C ALA A 45 -5.44 -3.24 -2.14
N MET A 46 -6.28 -3.06 -3.16
CA MET A 46 -7.29 -4.06 -3.55
C MET A 46 -6.63 -5.37 -4.00
N PHE A 47 -5.59 -5.29 -4.83
CA PHE A 47 -4.80 -6.45 -5.24
C PHE A 47 -4.20 -7.15 -4.02
N SER A 48 -3.50 -6.40 -3.17
CA SER A 48 -2.87 -6.92 -1.95
C SER A 48 -3.87 -7.56 -1.01
N PHE A 49 -5.03 -6.92 -0.80
CA PHE A 49 -6.11 -7.46 0.02
C PHE A 49 -6.61 -8.80 -0.53
N TYR A 50 -6.91 -8.85 -1.82
CA TYR A 50 -7.45 -10.06 -2.46
C TYR A 50 -6.45 -11.23 -2.37
N VAL A 51 -5.18 -11.00 -2.71
CA VAL A 51 -4.15 -12.05 -2.66
C VAL A 51 -3.85 -12.47 -1.22
N ASN A 52 -3.79 -11.54 -0.27
CA ASN A 52 -3.64 -11.91 1.14
C ASN A 52 -4.85 -12.69 1.66
N MET A 53 -6.06 -12.36 1.26
CA MET A 53 -7.26 -13.12 1.63
C MET A 53 -7.20 -14.58 1.13
N LEU A 54 -6.68 -14.80 -0.08
CA LEU A 54 -6.57 -16.14 -0.67
C LEU A 54 -5.43 -16.99 -0.05
N TYR A 55 -4.30 -16.38 0.28
CA TYR A 55 -3.06 -17.13 0.56
C TYR A 55 -2.45 -16.89 1.94
N THR A 56 -2.76 -15.78 2.60
CA THR A 56 -2.10 -15.35 3.85
C THR A 56 -3.03 -15.31 5.04
N PHE A 57 -4.28 -14.89 4.84
CA PHE A 57 -5.26 -14.76 5.91
C PHE A 57 -5.77 -16.13 6.35
N ASP A 58 -5.91 -16.29 7.65
CA ASP A 58 -6.49 -17.45 8.30
C ASP A 58 -7.72 -17.04 9.14
N SER A 59 -8.37 -18.01 9.79
CA SER A 59 -9.54 -17.78 10.64
C SER A 59 -9.27 -16.85 11.85
N ARG A 60 -8.00 -16.55 12.15
CA ARG A 60 -7.60 -15.68 13.27
C ARG A 60 -7.21 -14.28 12.81
N THR A 61 -7.18 -14.02 11.50
CA THR A 61 -6.81 -12.73 10.93
C THR A 61 -7.98 -11.75 10.97
N SER A 62 -7.75 -10.55 11.52
CA SER A 62 -8.79 -9.52 11.59
C SER A 62 -8.90 -8.77 10.25
N VAL A 63 -9.88 -9.15 9.43
CA VAL A 63 -10.20 -8.48 8.16
C VAL A 63 -10.53 -7.00 8.40
N LEU A 64 -11.32 -6.70 9.43
CA LEU A 64 -11.66 -5.31 9.79
C LEU A 64 -10.41 -4.49 10.13
N GLY A 65 -9.45 -5.07 10.87
CA GLY A 65 -8.19 -4.40 11.19
C GLY A 65 -7.37 -4.09 9.94
N TYR A 66 -7.37 -4.99 8.95
CA TYR A 66 -6.70 -4.78 7.66
C TYR A 66 -7.38 -3.69 6.82
N LEU A 67 -8.71 -3.66 6.79
CA LEU A 67 -9.45 -2.60 6.09
C LEU A 67 -9.22 -1.23 6.72
N LEU A 68 -9.21 -1.13 8.05
CA LEU A 68 -8.87 0.11 8.75
C LEU A 68 -7.44 0.57 8.44
N PHE A 69 -6.49 -0.37 8.38
CA PHE A 69 -5.12 -0.08 7.94
C PHE A 69 -5.09 0.51 6.52
N ILE A 70 -5.81 -0.09 5.57
CA ILE A 70 -5.92 0.47 4.20
C ILE A 70 -6.49 1.89 4.23
N VAL A 71 -7.53 2.16 5.01
CA VAL A 71 -8.13 3.51 5.09
C VAL A 71 -7.11 4.54 5.59
N VAL A 72 -6.36 4.22 6.65
CA VAL A 72 -5.29 5.09 7.17
C VAL A 72 -4.21 5.33 6.12
N MET A 73 -3.78 4.28 5.43
CA MET A 73 -2.78 4.37 4.37
C MET A 73 -3.27 5.16 3.16
N GLY A 74 -4.56 5.09 2.82
CA GLY A 74 -5.18 5.91 1.78
C GLY A 74 -5.16 7.38 2.15
N ALA A 75 -5.50 7.73 3.39
CA ALA A 75 -5.40 9.11 3.86
C ALA A 75 -3.94 9.63 3.83
N LEU A 76 -2.98 8.79 4.26
CA LEU A 76 -1.56 9.12 4.20
C LEU A 76 -1.08 9.31 2.74
N SER A 77 -1.53 8.45 1.82
CA SER A 77 -1.23 8.54 0.39
C SER A 77 -1.67 9.88 -0.19
N PHE A 78 -2.92 10.26 0.07
CA PHE A 78 -3.48 11.52 -0.38
C PHE A 78 -2.76 12.73 0.24
N ALA A 79 -2.43 12.67 1.54
CA ALA A 79 -1.72 13.73 2.23
C ALA A 79 -0.30 13.95 1.66
N ILE A 80 0.46 12.88 1.39
CA ILE A 80 1.80 12.98 0.79
C ILE A 80 1.72 13.59 -0.60
N GLY A 81 0.77 13.13 -1.43
CA GLY A 81 0.57 13.72 -2.75
C GLY A 81 0.14 15.19 -2.69
N SER A 82 -0.70 15.57 -1.72
CA SER A 82 -1.12 16.97 -1.52
C SER A 82 0.05 17.87 -1.09
N ILE A 83 0.93 17.37 -0.22
CA ILE A 83 2.16 18.07 0.15
C ILE A 83 3.06 18.24 -1.08
N ALA A 84 3.17 17.21 -1.92
CA ALA A 84 3.97 17.29 -3.14
C ALA A 84 3.39 18.28 -4.15
N ASP A 85 2.08 18.28 -4.36
CA ASP A 85 1.38 19.23 -5.22
C ASP A 85 1.59 20.68 -4.72
N THR A 86 1.44 20.93 -3.42
CA THR A 86 1.60 22.30 -2.86
C THR A 86 3.04 22.81 -2.81
N ARG A 87 4.03 21.93 -2.94
CA ARG A 87 5.46 22.25 -2.88
C ARG A 87 6.16 22.06 -4.22
N ASP A 88 5.40 21.82 -5.29
CA ASP A 88 5.89 21.52 -6.64
C ASP A 88 6.99 20.45 -6.65
N LEU A 89 6.83 19.41 -5.82
CA LEU A 89 7.80 18.33 -5.72
C LEU A 89 7.69 17.40 -6.94
N PRO A 90 8.79 16.73 -7.34
CA PRO A 90 8.74 15.75 -8.43
C PRO A 90 7.84 14.55 -8.08
N GLY A 91 7.00 14.10 -9.03
CA GLY A 91 6.16 12.92 -8.87
C GLY A 91 6.91 11.64 -8.43
N LEU A 92 8.15 11.48 -8.91
CA LEU A 92 9.00 10.37 -8.51
C LEU A 92 9.32 10.37 -7.00
N LEU A 93 9.48 11.55 -6.40
CA LEU A 93 9.72 11.67 -4.96
C LEU A 93 8.47 11.24 -4.18
N THR A 94 7.30 11.69 -4.61
CA THR A 94 6.00 11.35 -4.01
C THR A 94 5.77 9.85 -3.96
N VAL A 95 5.89 9.20 -5.13
CA VAL A 95 5.64 7.76 -5.23
C VAL A 95 6.70 6.95 -4.47
N ALA A 96 7.97 7.38 -4.47
CA ALA A 96 9.04 6.70 -3.73
C ALA A 96 8.86 6.80 -2.21
N VAL A 97 8.57 8.00 -1.69
CA VAL A 97 8.34 8.22 -0.25
C VAL A 97 7.13 7.44 0.23
N PHE A 98 6.01 7.52 -0.48
CA PHE A 98 4.81 6.79 -0.09
C PHE A 98 5.03 5.27 -0.16
N THR A 99 5.70 4.76 -1.20
CA THR A 99 6.00 3.32 -1.33
C THR A 99 6.85 2.82 -0.17
N LEU A 100 7.88 3.57 0.22
CA LEU A 100 8.73 3.21 1.36
C LEU A 100 7.92 3.14 2.66
N LEU A 101 7.08 4.15 2.91
CA LEU A 101 6.20 4.16 4.08
C LEU A 101 5.19 3.00 4.05
N ASN A 102 4.63 2.70 2.88
CA ASN A 102 3.70 1.59 2.69
C ASN A 102 4.34 0.24 2.99
N LEU A 103 5.57 0.01 2.52
CA LEU A 103 6.32 -1.20 2.82
C LEU A 103 6.66 -1.31 4.32
N LEU A 104 7.14 -0.23 4.96
CA LEU A 104 7.51 -0.24 6.37
C LEU A 104 6.30 -0.44 7.30
N LEU A 105 5.21 0.29 7.05
CA LEU A 105 3.98 0.20 7.83
C LEU A 105 3.25 -1.12 7.56
N GLY A 106 3.21 -1.58 6.30
CA GLY A 106 2.68 -2.89 5.93
C GLY A 106 3.45 -4.01 6.62
N TYR A 107 4.78 -4.02 6.51
CA TYR A 107 5.61 -5.01 7.21
C TYR A 107 5.36 -4.99 8.73
N SER A 108 5.28 -3.81 9.34
CA SER A 108 4.99 -3.66 10.77
C SER A 108 3.60 -4.20 11.13
N PHE A 109 2.57 -3.88 10.35
CA PHE A 109 1.22 -4.40 10.54
C PHE A 109 1.22 -5.93 10.50
N PHE A 110 1.76 -6.54 9.45
CA PHE A 110 1.84 -8.00 9.33
C PHE A 110 2.69 -8.61 10.45
N ARG A 111 3.78 -7.96 10.87
CA ARG A 111 4.60 -8.40 12.01
C ARG A 111 3.82 -8.42 13.31
N PHE A 112 3.11 -7.34 13.66
CA PHE A 112 2.38 -7.25 14.91
C PHE A 112 1.07 -8.05 14.92
N VAL A 113 0.38 -8.14 13.78
CA VAL A 113 -0.93 -8.81 13.68
C VAL A 113 -0.78 -10.32 13.51
N LEU A 114 0.11 -10.81 12.65
CA LEU A 114 0.29 -12.26 12.44
C LEU A 114 1.21 -12.91 13.47
N PHE A 115 2.34 -12.29 13.84
CA PHE A 115 3.31 -12.96 14.71
C PHE A 115 3.01 -12.86 16.21
N ARG A 116 2.18 -11.92 16.67
CA ARG A 116 1.77 -11.90 18.10
C ARG A 116 0.82 -13.04 18.48
N ARG A 117 0.22 -13.75 17.52
CA ARG A 117 -0.75 -14.83 17.79
C ARG A 117 -0.24 -16.26 17.60
N GLN A 118 1.00 -16.46 17.14
CA GLN A 118 1.63 -17.80 17.08
C GLN A 118 2.27 -18.24 18.41
N ARG A 119 2.23 -17.42 19.47
CA ARG A 119 2.77 -17.72 20.81
C ARG A 119 1.72 -17.96 21.91
N LEU A 120 0.44 -18.05 21.55
CA LEU A 120 -0.66 -18.42 22.44
C LEU A 120 -1.32 -19.69 21.93
#